data_AF-A0A1J5R144-F1
#
_entry.id   AF-A0A1J5R144-F1
#
_cell.length_a   1.000
_cell.length_b   1.000
_cell.length_c   1.000
_cell.angle_alpha   90.00
_cell.angle_beta   90.00
_cell.angle_gamma   90.00
#
_symmetry.space_group_name_H-M   'P 1'
#
loop_
_entity.id
_entity.type
_entity.pdbx_description
1 polymer ?
#
loop_
_entity_poly.entity_id
_entity_poly.type
_entity_poly.pdbx_seq_one_letter_code
_entity_poly.pdbx_strand_id
1 'polypeptide(L)'
;MTMYATRFGAIEVPQDKRWICAEPMPGFEELREFALVRLAGQAPFIWLQSLEVPDLAFLMADAACFGLRFPARDADPGGFDAPPCVLVILPQAPGEALRVHRLAPLLFNVAQARFLQRVFETDQVTGEGVWTGRRSTETDAAWRARLVEFQPPPLQHAASPGVRSAGRGSELAVP
;
A
#
# COMPACT_ATOMS: atom_id res chain seq x y z
N MET A 1 -3.18 -0.42 22.29
CA MET A 1 -2.67 0.33 21.13
C MET A 1 -1.16 0.32 21.21
N THR A 2 -0.47 0.12 20.09
CA THR A 2 1.00 0.00 20.07
C THR A 2 1.56 0.93 19.00
N MET A 3 2.70 1.56 19.27
CA MET A 3 3.38 2.42 18.32
C MET A 3 4.40 1.62 17.51
N TYR A 4 4.34 1.75 16.19
CA TYR A 4 5.22 1.06 15.24
C TYR A 4 6.03 2.07 14.45
N ALA A 5 7.34 1.83 14.34
CA ALA A 5 8.14 2.52 13.33
C ALA A 5 7.74 1.97 11.96
N THR A 6 7.53 2.86 10.98
CA THR A 6 7.18 2.49 9.61
C THR A 6 7.96 3.37 8.63
N ARG A 7 7.93 3.01 7.34
CA ARG A 7 8.48 3.85 6.27
C ARG A 7 7.85 5.25 6.15
N PHE A 8 6.71 5.49 6.80
CA PHE A 8 6.01 6.79 6.82
C PHE A 8 6.27 7.58 8.12
N GLY A 9 7.06 7.03 9.04
CA GLY A 9 7.24 7.53 10.40
C GLY A 9 6.59 6.62 11.44
N ALA A 10 6.52 7.09 12.69
CA ALA A 10 5.85 6.35 13.75
C ALA A 10 4.33 6.41 13.54
N ILE A 11 3.69 5.23 13.48
CA ILE A 11 2.25 5.08 13.36
C ILE A 11 1.73 4.34 14.59
N GLU A 12 0.67 4.87 15.20
CA GLU A 12 -0.07 4.19 16.25
C GLU A 12 -1.10 3.24 15.64
N VAL A 13 -1.01 1.95 15.99
CA VAL A 13 -1.91 0.92 15.48
C VAL A 13 -2.72 0.33 16.64
N PRO A 14 -4.03 0.61 16.71
CA PRO A 14 -4.96 -0.07 17.62
C PRO A 14 -5.00 -1.59 17.38
N GLN A 15 -5.27 -2.36 18.42
CA GLN A 15 -5.26 -3.83 18.32
C GLN A 15 -6.35 -4.36 17.37
N ASP A 16 -7.50 -3.71 17.33
CA ASP A 16 -8.63 -3.98 16.45
C ASP A 16 -8.38 -3.56 14.99
N LYS A 17 -7.27 -2.87 14.70
CA LYS A 17 -6.84 -2.51 13.34
C LYS A 17 -5.65 -3.34 12.83
N ARG A 18 -5.17 -4.29 13.63
CA ARG A 18 -4.15 -5.26 13.23
C ARG A 18 -4.81 -6.36 12.40
N TRP A 19 -4.16 -6.69 11.29
CA TRP A 19 -4.57 -7.73 10.36
C TRP A 19 -3.61 -8.89 10.42
N ILE A 20 -4.14 -10.11 10.39
CA ILE A 20 -3.37 -11.35 10.36
C ILE A 20 -3.36 -11.92 8.95
N CYS A 21 -2.17 -12.20 8.45
CA CYS A 21 -1.98 -12.96 7.22
C CYS A 21 -2.36 -14.42 7.50
N ALA A 22 -3.50 -14.84 6.94
CA ALA A 22 -4.10 -16.15 7.20
C ALA A 22 -3.29 -17.31 6.61
N GLU A 23 -2.57 -17.03 5.53
CA GLU A 23 -1.66 -17.94 4.83
C GLU A 23 -0.39 -17.15 4.47
N PRO A 24 0.80 -17.76 4.52
CA PRO A 24 2.04 -17.07 4.16
C PRO A 24 1.96 -16.41 2.78
N MET A 25 2.37 -15.15 2.70
CA MET A 25 2.45 -14.44 1.43
C MET A 25 3.71 -14.85 0.67
N PRO A 26 3.63 -15.23 -0.62
CA PRO A 26 4.80 -15.64 -1.40
C PRO A 26 5.94 -14.61 -1.37
N GLY A 27 7.15 -15.06 -1.02
CA GLY A 27 8.35 -14.25 -0.86
C GLY A 27 8.45 -13.46 0.45
N PHE A 28 7.42 -13.54 1.30
CA PHE A 28 7.32 -12.88 2.60
C PHE A 28 6.75 -13.81 3.66
N GLU A 29 7.15 -15.08 3.60
CA GLU A 29 6.53 -16.17 4.34
C GLU A 29 6.67 -16.05 5.85
N GLU A 30 7.54 -15.20 6.37
CA GLU A 30 7.69 -14.99 7.82
C GLU A 30 6.73 -13.93 8.36
N LEU A 31 6.18 -13.06 7.50
CA LEU A 31 5.34 -11.96 7.94
C LEU A 31 3.92 -12.43 8.24
N ARG A 32 3.39 -12.00 9.38
CA ARG A 32 2.10 -12.42 9.91
C ARG A 32 1.18 -11.25 10.22
N GLU A 33 1.75 -10.11 10.58
CA GLU A 33 1.01 -8.99 11.13
C GLU A 33 1.15 -7.72 10.31
N PHE A 34 0.00 -7.11 10.02
CA PHE A 34 -0.08 -5.96 9.13
C PHE A 34 -1.08 -4.93 9.64
N ALA A 35 -0.98 -3.70 9.14
CA ALA A 35 -1.99 -2.66 9.26
C ALA A 35 -2.36 -2.14 7.88
N LEU A 36 -3.63 -1.78 7.70
CA LEU A 36 -4.11 -1.06 6.52
C LEU A 36 -4.03 0.45 6.79
N VAL A 37 -3.06 1.11 6.17
CA VAL A 37 -2.76 2.53 6.37
C VAL A 37 -3.26 3.33 5.17
N ARG A 38 -4.17 4.27 5.39
CA ARG A 38 -4.62 5.22 4.36
C ARG A 38 -3.88 6.54 4.57
N LEU A 39 -3.11 6.94 3.56
CA LEU A 39 -2.46 8.24 3.56
C LEU A 39 -3.42 9.32 3.06
N ALA A 40 -3.47 10.45 3.77
CA ALA A 40 -4.31 11.57 3.36
C ALA A 40 -3.99 12.03 1.93
N GLY A 41 -5.03 12.22 1.12
CA GLY A 41 -4.89 12.64 -0.29
C GLY A 41 -4.46 11.52 -1.26
N GLN A 42 -4.21 10.29 -0.80
CA GLN A 42 -3.83 9.16 -1.67
C GLN A 42 -4.97 8.21 -2.01
N ALA A 43 -6.22 8.53 -1.65
CA ALA A 43 -7.36 7.69 -2.05
C ALA A 43 -7.42 7.55 -3.59
N PRO A 44 -7.70 6.35 -4.13
CA PRO A 44 -8.19 5.15 -3.44
C PRO A 44 -7.10 4.17 -2.94
N PHE A 45 -5.83 4.56 -2.93
CA PHE A 45 -4.75 3.68 -2.52
C PHE A 45 -4.67 3.50 -1.00
N ILE A 46 -4.31 2.28 -0.59
CA ILE A 46 -4.13 1.86 0.81
C ILE A 46 -2.78 1.14 0.88
N TRP A 47 -2.05 1.34 1.97
CA TRP A 47 -0.81 0.64 2.24
C TRP A 47 -1.07 -0.53 3.18
N LEU A 48 -0.69 -1.73 2.78
CA LEU A 48 -0.57 -2.90 3.66
C LEU A 48 0.82 -2.86 4.29
N GLN A 49 0.93 -2.24 5.46
CA GLN A 49 2.17 -2.03 6.21
C GLN A 49 2.45 -3.23 7.10
N SER A 50 3.65 -3.82 7.01
CA SER A 50 4.09 -4.84 7.97
C SER A 50 4.30 -4.23 9.35
N LEU A 51 3.87 -4.92 10.40
CA LEU A 51 4.11 -4.53 11.79
C LEU A 51 5.39 -5.16 12.37
N GLU A 52 6.03 -6.04 11.60
CA GLU A 52 7.25 -6.76 11.97
C GLU A 52 8.47 -6.18 11.27
N VAL A 53 8.32 -5.71 10.03
CA VAL A 53 9.39 -5.08 9.24
C VAL A 53 8.99 -3.63 8.90
N PRO A 54 9.52 -2.62 9.62
CA PRO A 54 9.14 -1.21 9.47
C PRO A 54 9.14 -0.67 8.05
N ASP A 55 10.17 -1.00 7.27
CA ASP A 55 10.37 -0.44 5.93
C ASP A 55 9.54 -1.13 4.84
N LEU A 56 8.84 -2.21 5.18
CA LEU A 56 8.09 -3.00 4.23
C LEU A 56 6.59 -2.67 4.26
N ALA A 57 6.11 -2.15 3.13
CA ALA A 57 4.69 -1.91 2.89
C ALA A 57 4.35 -2.15 1.43
N PHE A 58 3.18 -2.74 1.18
CA PHE A 58 2.66 -2.99 -0.15
C PHE A 58 1.57 -1.98 -0.48
N LEU A 59 1.70 -1.30 -1.62
CA LEU A 59 0.62 -0.45 -2.11
C LEU A 59 -0.48 -1.33 -2.69
N MET A 60 -1.72 -1.10 -2.30
CA MET A 60 -2.88 -1.82 -2.78
C MET A 60 -4.02 -0.88 -3.11
N ALA A 61 -4.95 -1.38 -3.93
CA ALA A 61 -6.20 -0.72 -4.25
C ALA A 61 -7.26 -1.75 -4.63
N ASP A 62 -8.53 -1.35 -4.53
CA ASP A 62 -9.68 -2.12 -5.02
C ASP A 62 -9.44 -2.57 -6.48
N ALA A 63 -9.62 -3.87 -6.75
CA ALA A 63 -9.47 -4.46 -8.07
C ALA A 63 -10.34 -3.77 -9.14
N ALA A 64 -11.53 -3.28 -8.75
CA ALA A 64 -12.44 -2.58 -9.64
C ALA A 64 -11.86 -1.27 -10.20
N CYS A 65 -10.92 -0.62 -9.47
CA CYS A 65 -10.20 0.54 -9.97
C CYS A 65 -9.32 0.22 -11.20
N PHE A 66 -8.98 -1.06 -11.41
CA PHE A 66 -8.22 -1.55 -12.54
C PHE A 66 -9.07 -2.36 -13.54
N GLY A 67 -10.40 -2.30 -13.39
CA GLY A 67 -11.35 -3.04 -14.21
C GLY A 67 -11.30 -4.56 -14.00
N LEU A 68 -10.60 -5.02 -12.95
CA LEU A 68 -10.44 -6.43 -12.66
C LEU A 68 -11.65 -6.99 -11.93
N ARG A 69 -12.07 -8.18 -12.32
CA ARG A 69 -13.05 -8.98 -11.58
C ARG A 69 -12.54 -10.40 -11.45
N PHE A 70 -12.70 -10.92 -10.25
CA PHE A 70 -12.33 -12.26 -9.86
C PHE A 70 -13.61 -13.10 -9.66
N PRO A 71 -13.52 -14.44 -9.79
CA PRO A 71 -14.65 -15.31 -9.51
C PRO A 71 -15.17 -15.04 -8.09
N ALA A 72 -16.50 -14.90 -7.96
CA ALA A 72 -17.13 -14.88 -6.65
C ALA A 72 -16.83 -16.22 -5.97
N ARG A 73 -16.50 -16.17 -4.68
CA ARG A 73 -16.31 -17.39 -3.92
C ARG A 73 -17.67 -17.80 -3.38
N ASP A 74 -18.37 -18.66 -4.11
CA ASP A 74 -19.47 -19.40 -3.50
C ASP A 74 -18.92 -20.14 -2.27
N ALA A 75 -19.55 -19.87 -1.12
CA ALA A 75 -19.24 -20.48 0.16
C ALA A 75 -17.74 -20.52 0.51
N ASP A 76 -17.07 -19.36 0.69
CA ASP A 76 -15.77 -19.39 1.38
C ASP A 76 -15.91 -19.75 2.85
N PRO A 77 -15.49 -20.95 3.31
CA PRO A 77 -15.53 -21.26 4.73
C PRO A 77 -14.65 -20.32 5.57
N GLY A 78 -13.68 -19.64 4.95
CA GLY A 78 -12.82 -18.66 5.58
C GLY A 78 -13.41 -17.25 5.67
N GLY A 79 -14.57 -16.97 5.06
CA GLY A 79 -15.26 -15.68 5.15
C GLY A 79 -14.50 -14.50 4.52
N PHE A 80 -13.74 -14.73 3.45
CA PHE A 80 -13.04 -13.67 2.71
C PHE A 80 -13.94 -13.06 1.62
N ASP A 81 -14.96 -12.32 2.04
CA ASP A 81 -16.06 -11.82 1.22
C ASP A 81 -15.97 -10.34 0.83
N ALA A 82 -14.99 -9.61 1.38
CA ALA A 82 -14.74 -8.23 0.99
C ALA A 82 -14.31 -8.12 -0.49
N PRO A 83 -14.55 -6.95 -1.13
CA PRO A 83 -14.03 -6.69 -2.47
C PRO A 83 -12.52 -6.99 -2.57
N PRO A 84 -12.07 -7.73 -3.60
CA PRO A 84 -10.66 -8.06 -3.75
C PRO A 84 -9.84 -6.80 -3.99
N CYS A 85 -8.68 -6.72 -3.35
CA CYS A 85 -7.70 -5.68 -3.64
C CYS A 85 -6.50 -6.27 -4.39
N VAL A 86 -5.86 -5.47 -5.22
CA VAL A 86 -4.65 -5.88 -5.95
C VAL A 86 -3.44 -5.08 -5.50
N LEU A 87 -2.27 -5.72 -5.51
CA LEU A 87 -1.01 -5.03 -5.26
C LEU A 87 -0.67 -4.14 -6.47
N VAL A 88 -0.36 -2.88 -6.20
CA VAL A 88 -0.01 -1.87 -7.19
C VAL A 88 1.51 -1.81 -7.33
N ILE A 89 1.99 -1.93 -8.56
CA ILE A 89 3.39 -1.80 -8.94
C ILE A 89 3.61 -0.36 -9.37
N LEU A 90 4.42 0.37 -8.62
CA LEU A 90 4.72 1.77 -8.89
C LEU A 90 5.55 1.93 -10.18
N PRO A 91 5.23 2.92 -11.02
CA PRO A 91 6.01 3.23 -12.21
C PRO A 91 7.43 3.62 -11.82
N GLN A 92 8.39 3.28 -12.68
CA GLN A 92 9.81 3.59 -12.48
C GLN A 92 10.24 4.84 -13.24
N ALA A 93 9.42 5.30 -14.20
CA ALA A 93 9.64 6.53 -14.95
C ALA A 93 8.36 7.38 -15.05
N PRO A 94 8.47 8.72 -15.16
CA PRO A 94 7.33 9.59 -15.43
C PRO A 94 6.58 9.17 -16.71
N GLY A 95 5.25 9.17 -16.65
CA GLY A 95 4.39 8.82 -17.78
C GLY A 95 4.13 7.33 -17.96
N GLU A 96 4.78 6.45 -17.20
CA GLU A 96 4.41 5.02 -17.17
C GLU A 96 3.06 4.81 -16.49
N ALA A 97 2.26 3.90 -17.05
CA ALA A 97 0.99 3.50 -16.46
C ALA A 97 1.20 2.68 -15.17
N LEU A 98 0.26 2.81 -14.22
CA LEU A 98 0.21 1.93 -13.07
C LEU A 98 -0.01 0.49 -13.52
N ARG A 99 0.76 -0.43 -12.95
CA ARG A 99 0.59 -1.87 -13.12
C ARG A 99 0.11 -2.50 -11.82
N VAL A 100 -0.46 -3.69 -11.90
CA VAL A 100 -0.91 -4.44 -10.73
C VAL A 100 -0.54 -5.92 -10.83
N HIS A 101 -0.45 -6.58 -9.69
CA HIS A 101 -0.30 -8.04 -9.62
C HIS A 101 -1.64 -8.72 -9.94
N ARG A 102 -1.97 -8.78 -11.24
CA ARG A 102 -3.31 -9.08 -11.78
C ARG A 102 -3.90 -10.41 -11.31
N LEU A 103 -3.07 -11.44 -11.18
CA LEU A 103 -3.52 -12.81 -10.93
C LEU A 103 -3.54 -13.18 -9.45
N ALA A 104 -2.97 -12.37 -8.56
CA ALA A 104 -2.98 -12.68 -7.13
C ALA A 104 -3.48 -11.53 -6.27
N PRO A 105 -4.81 -11.31 -6.23
CA PRO A 105 -5.41 -10.35 -5.34
C PRO A 105 -5.23 -10.75 -3.86
N LEU A 106 -5.32 -9.74 -3.02
CA LEU A 106 -5.55 -9.87 -1.60
C LEU A 106 -7.05 -9.98 -1.34
N LEU A 107 -7.43 -11.01 -0.58
CA LEU A 107 -8.79 -11.26 -0.12
C LEU A 107 -8.86 -11.01 1.38
N PHE A 108 -9.95 -10.42 1.86
CA PHE A 108 -10.07 -9.98 3.25
C PHE A 108 -11.32 -10.54 3.92
N ASN A 109 -11.14 -11.05 5.13
CA ASN A 109 -12.20 -11.31 6.09
C ASN A 109 -12.18 -10.16 7.09
N VAL A 110 -13.09 -9.20 6.88
CA VAL A 110 -13.17 -7.99 7.71
C VAL A 110 -13.63 -8.33 9.12
N ALA A 111 -14.52 -9.30 9.32
CA ALA A 111 -15.00 -9.63 10.67
C ALA A 111 -13.86 -10.13 11.57
N GLN A 112 -12.95 -10.95 11.03
CA GLN A 112 -11.86 -11.59 11.77
C GLN A 112 -10.50 -10.87 11.65
N ALA A 113 -10.44 -9.76 10.92
CA ALA A 113 -9.19 -9.05 10.63
C ALA A 113 -8.13 -9.96 10.00
N ARG A 114 -8.53 -10.76 9.01
CA ARG A 114 -7.63 -11.68 8.32
C ARG A 114 -7.57 -11.36 6.83
N PHE A 115 -6.43 -11.61 6.21
CA PHE A 115 -6.30 -11.52 4.77
C PHE A 115 -5.40 -12.64 4.23
N LEU A 116 -5.47 -12.91 2.94
CA LEU A 116 -4.56 -13.81 2.24
C LEU A 116 -4.33 -13.32 0.81
N GLN A 117 -3.24 -13.78 0.19
CA GLN A 117 -3.00 -13.61 -1.24
C GLN A 117 -3.38 -14.90 -1.96
N ARG A 118 -4.30 -14.84 -2.93
CA ARG A 118 -4.73 -16.02 -3.69
C ARG A 118 -4.38 -15.87 -5.14
N VAL A 119 -3.68 -16.85 -5.71
CA VAL A 119 -3.40 -16.91 -7.15
C VAL A 119 -4.61 -17.51 -7.88
N PHE A 120 -5.00 -16.88 -8.99
CA PHE A 120 -6.00 -17.35 -9.94
C PHE A 120 -5.35 -17.63 -11.30
N GLU A 121 -5.96 -18.52 -12.05
CA GLU A 121 -5.59 -18.77 -13.44
C GLU A 121 -6.03 -17.62 -14.36
N THR A 122 -5.39 -17.51 -15.52
CA THR A 122 -5.59 -16.37 -16.43
C THR A 122 -7.01 -16.27 -16.96
N ASP A 123 -7.67 -17.40 -17.21
CA ASP A 123 -9.04 -17.51 -17.72
C ASP A 123 -10.10 -17.24 -16.64
N GLN A 124 -9.72 -17.31 -15.37
CA GLN A 124 -10.60 -17.01 -14.24
C GLN A 124 -10.73 -15.50 -13.98
N VAL A 125 -9.76 -14.69 -14.42
CA VAL A 125 -9.69 -13.25 -14.12
C VAL A 125 -10.05 -12.42 -15.33
N THR A 126 -11.10 -11.61 -15.22
CA THR A 126 -11.51 -10.68 -16.29
C THR A 126 -10.96 -9.28 -16.06
N GLY A 127 -10.63 -8.57 -17.14
CA GLY A 127 -10.09 -7.21 -17.12
C GLY A 127 -8.58 -7.16 -17.35
N GLU A 128 -8.13 -6.03 -17.92
CA GLU A 128 -6.75 -5.82 -18.36
C GLU A 128 -5.79 -5.38 -17.23
N GLY A 129 -6.32 -5.03 -16.06
CA GLY A 129 -5.49 -4.54 -14.95
C GLY A 129 -4.95 -3.12 -15.19
N VAL A 130 -5.60 -2.35 -16.06
CA VAL A 130 -5.23 -0.97 -16.39
C VAL A 130 -6.02 -0.02 -15.51
N TRP A 131 -5.34 1.00 -14.98
CA TRP A 131 -5.97 2.04 -14.18
C TRP A 131 -7.13 2.71 -14.93
N THR A 132 -8.32 2.70 -14.32
CA THR A 132 -9.55 3.19 -14.95
C THR A 132 -9.95 4.61 -14.53
N GLY A 133 -9.19 5.23 -13.61
CA GLY A 133 -9.58 6.52 -13.01
C GLY A 133 -10.77 6.45 -12.05
N ARG A 134 -11.36 5.26 -11.83
CA ARG A 134 -12.49 5.06 -10.92
C ARG A 134 -12.04 5.21 -9.47
N ARG A 135 -12.92 5.79 -8.65
CA ARG A 135 -12.80 5.72 -7.19
C ARG A 135 -13.13 4.30 -6.73
N SER A 136 -12.58 3.91 -5.58
CA SER A 136 -12.89 2.61 -4.96
C SER A 136 -14.39 2.47 -4.72
N THR A 137 -14.88 1.25 -4.83
CA THR A 137 -16.27 0.87 -4.54
C THR A 137 -16.53 0.66 -3.04
N GLU A 138 -15.51 0.84 -2.21
CA GLU A 138 -15.50 0.62 -0.78
C GLU A 138 -16.42 1.60 -0.04
N THR A 139 -17.65 1.16 0.19
CA THR A 139 -18.67 1.86 0.98
C THR A 139 -18.89 1.21 2.35
N ASP A 140 -18.25 0.07 2.61
CA ASP A 140 -18.44 -0.71 3.84
C ASP A 140 -17.84 -0.01 5.07
N ALA A 141 -18.69 0.28 6.06
CA ALA A 141 -18.30 0.88 7.32
C ALA A 141 -17.39 -0.02 8.15
N ALA A 142 -17.56 -1.35 8.10
CA ALA A 142 -16.74 -2.31 8.84
C ALA A 142 -15.31 -2.31 8.32
N TRP A 143 -15.13 -2.23 7.00
CA TRP A 143 -13.82 -2.05 6.39
C TRP A 143 -13.17 -0.74 6.85
N ARG A 144 -13.89 0.37 6.70
CA ARG A 144 -13.37 1.72 7.04
C ARG A 144 -12.98 1.82 8.51
N ALA A 145 -13.71 1.16 9.40
CA ALA A 145 -13.39 1.12 10.82
C ALA A 145 -12.01 0.51 11.11
N ARG A 146 -11.49 -0.36 10.22
CA ARG A 146 -10.19 -1.02 10.37
C ARG A 146 -9.01 -0.29 9.74
N LEU A 147 -9.25 0.85 9.10
CA LEU A 147 -8.19 1.65 8.50
C LEU A 147 -7.50 2.53 9.53
N VAL A 148 -6.18 2.62 9.43
CA VAL A 148 -5.36 3.62 10.13
C VAL A 148 -5.20 4.81 9.18
N GLU A 149 -5.91 5.89 9.47
CA GLU A 149 -5.74 7.15 8.75
C GLU A 149 -4.44 7.80 9.22
N PHE A 150 -3.56 8.15 8.29
CA PHE A 150 -2.27 8.75 8.60
C PHE A 150 -1.97 9.93 7.69
N GLN A 151 -1.53 11.03 8.28
CA GLN A 151 -0.99 12.18 7.57
C GLN A 151 0.52 12.18 7.81
N PRO A 152 1.35 11.88 6.80
CA PRO A 152 2.79 11.99 6.98
C PRO A 152 3.15 13.44 7.30
N PRO A 153 4.17 13.67 8.13
CA PRO A 153 4.67 15.02 8.33
C PRO A 153 5.07 15.62 6.97
N PRO A 154 4.95 16.95 6.78
CA PRO A 154 5.43 17.59 5.57
C PRO A 154 6.88 17.16 5.31
N LEU A 155 7.20 16.83 4.06
CA LEU A 155 8.58 16.56 3.67
C LEU A 155 9.42 17.77 4.08
N GLN A 156 10.19 17.63 5.16
CA GLN A 156 11.23 18.58 5.49
C GLN A 156 12.25 18.41 4.37
N HIS A 157 12.34 19.37 3.46
CA HIS A 157 13.41 19.39 2.48
C HIS A 157 14.72 19.20 3.24
N ALA A 158 15.39 18.07 3.01
CA ALA A 158 16.75 17.91 3.45
C ALA A 158 17.51 19.08 2.83
N ALA A 159 17.95 20.02 3.67
CA ALA A 159 18.79 21.12 3.22
C ALA A 159 19.98 20.49 2.50
N SER A 160 20.06 20.67 1.18
CA SER A 160 21.24 20.30 0.41
C SER A 160 22.45 20.88 1.13
N PRO A 161 23.51 20.10 1.41
CA PRO A 161 24.72 20.65 2.00
C PRO A 161 25.21 21.75 1.06
N GLY A 162 25.23 22.98 1.55
CA GLY A 162 25.56 24.15 0.75
C GLY A 162 26.89 23.95 0.03
N VAL A 163 26.85 24.06 -1.30
CA VAL A 163 28.05 24.32 -2.10
C VAL A 163 28.61 25.65 -1.60
N ARG A 164 29.67 25.59 -0.79
CA ARG A 164 30.50 26.77 -0.52
C ARG A 164 31.21 27.10 -1.83
N SER A 165 30.74 28.14 -2.52
CA SER A 165 31.52 28.75 -3.60
C SER A 165 32.75 29.41 -2.98
N ALA A 166 33.91 28.76 -3.16
CA ALA A 166 35.19 29.39 -2.97
C ALA A 166 35.42 30.38 -4.12
N GLY A 167 35.03 31.64 -3.92
CA GLY A 167 35.34 32.76 -4.80
C GLY A 167 36.58 33.50 -4.29
N ARG A 168 37.70 33.31 -4.98
CA ARG A 168 39.03 33.86 -4.69
C ARG A 168 39.04 35.38 -4.61
N GLY A 169 39.75 35.91 -3.60
CA GLY A 169 40.18 37.29 -3.55
C GLY A 169 41.12 37.59 -4.72
N SER A 170 40.81 38.67 -5.45
CA SER A 170 41.70 39.30 -6.41
C SER A 170 42.53 40.34 -5.66
N GLU A 171 43.78 40.00 -5.36
CA GLU A 171 44.84 40.94 -5.05
C GLU A 171 45.99 40.63 -6.01
N LEU A 172 46.28 41.59 -6.89
CA LEU A 172 47.57 41.76 -7.56
C LEU A 172 47.53 43.14 -8.24
N ALA A 173 47.94 44.12 -7.44
CA ALA A 173 48.53 45.35 -7.94
C ALA A 173 49.99 45.08 -8.38
N VAL A 174 50.54 46.09 -9.06
CA VAL A 174 51.97 46.39 -9.32
C VAL A 174 52.41 46.15 -10.77
N PRO A 175 53.18 47.06 -11.40
CA PRO A 175 53.25 48.52 -11.28
C PRO A 175 52.82 49.27 -12.56
#